data_AF-A0AAW1PUF4-F1
#
_entry.id   AF-A0AAW1PUF4-F1
#
_cell.length_a   1.000
_cell.length_b   1.000
_cell.length_c   1.000
_cell.angle_alpha   90.00
_cell.angle_beta   90.00
_cell.angle_gamma   90.00
#
_symmetry.space_group_name_H-M   'P 1'
#
loop_
_entity.id
_entity.type
_entity.pdbx_description
1 polymer ?
#
loop_
_entity_poly.entity_id
_entity_poly.type
_entity_poly.pdbx_seq_one_letter_code
_entity_poly.pdbx_strand_id
1 'polypeptide(L)'
;MALSMFNSVEEFENWMEPATQKVVEYTGEHLKYLPFFFAVFAAIYFAAHIGWGMYGLKGRKKANLASCCMSLLHGSVTSASAAWQIYSHLPFSLDAPNNAAQDILMQFSTAYMLADEFLFLLPCTPDDYLFIFHHVVTVGYMLSSLFLRRGGLSCLILMFMGEITSPVQNTWFIGRDLRGTSKVANTVYELMSPPYTYIYLFVRSGVAPPLIAWFAWRLVTLGGPLPASVRYTWAFCAVLATTGSQIWSMKLFKGLQRHMAKGEPATEASGKAAQKEL
;
A
#
# COMPACT_ATOMS: atom_id res chain seq x y z
N MET A 1 12.51 -5.51 -16.24
CA MET A 1 13.74 -5.02 -16.90
C MET A 1 14.61 -4.19 -15.94
N ALA A 2 14.63 -4.50 -14.64
CA ALA A 2 15.50 -3.83 -13.64
C ALA A 2 16.30 -4.83 -12.78
N LEU A 3 16.10 -6.13 -12.99
CA LEU A 3 16.82 -7.21 -12.28
C LEU A 3 18.06 -7.72 -13.05
N SER A 4 18.46 -7.07 -14.15
CA SER A 4 19.65 -7.45 -14.93
C SER A 4 20.85 -6.51 -14.74
N MET A 5 20.83 -5.66 -13.70
CA MET A 5 21.93 -4.70 -13.44
C MET A 5 23.01 -5.26 -12.51
N PHE A 6 22.78 -6.41 -11.87
CA PHE A 6 23.74 -7.04 -10.97
C PHE A 6 23.91 -8.51 -11.36
N ASN A 7 25.15 -8.93 -11.55
CA ASN A 7 25.54 -10.25 -12.02
C ASN A 7 25.68 -11.26 -10.87
N SER A 8 25.66 -10.81 -9.61
CA SER A 8 25.66 -11.66 -8.42
C SER A 8 25.03 -10.97 -7.19
N VAL A 9 24.67 -11.78 -6.18
CA VAL A 9 24.20 -11.30 -4.87
C VAL A 9 25.29 -10.48 -4.18
N GLU A 10 26.54 -10.91 -4.31
CA GLU A 10 27.71 -10.23 -3.77
C GLU A 10 27.92 -8.84 -4.41
N GLU A 11 27.59 -8.68 -5.69
CA GLU A 11 27.66 -7.37 -6.38
C GLU A 11 26.56 -6.41 -5.89
N PHE A 12 25.38 -6.93 -5.56
CA PHE A 12 24.31 -6.16 -4.92
C PHE A 12 24.65 -5.80 -3.46
N GLU A 13 25.25 -6.71 -2.70
CA GLU A 13 25.72 -6.48 -1.32
C GLU A 13 26.86 -5.46 -1.29
N ASN A 14 27.82 -5.56 -2.20
CA ASN A 14 28.93 -4.61 -2.34
C ASN A 14 28.46 -3.23 -2.83
N TRP A 15 27.40 -3.17 -3.63
CA TRP A 15 26.75 -1.89 -3.98
C TRP A 15 26.04 -1.25 -2.77
N MET A 16 25.54 -2.08 -1.84
CA MET A 16 24.93 -1.64 -0.57
C MET A 16 25.97 -1.34 0.53
N GLU A 17 27.19 -1.88 0.44
CA GLU A 17 28.21 -1.84 1.51
C GLU A 17 28.72 -0.43 1.88
N PRO A 18 28.93 0.52 0.95
CA PRO A 18 29.23 1.90 1.30
C PRO A 18 28.10 2.58 2.08
N ALA A 19 26.88 2.03 2.06
CA ALA A 19 25.73 2.53 2.82
C ALA A 19 25.55 1.86 4.20
N THR A 20 26.28 0.76 4.49
CA THR A 20 26.16 0.02 5.76
C THR A 20 27.37 0.18 6.68
N GLN A 21 28.51 0.69 6.22
CA GLN A 21 29.75 0.73 7.01
C GLN A 21 30.19 2.11 7.54
N LYS A 22 29.24 2.95 7.94
CA LYS A 22 29.45 3.90 9.04
C LYS A 22 28.22 3.87 9.94
N VAL A 23 28.43 3.42 11.18
CA VAL A 23 27.56 3.80 12.30
C VAL A 23 27.75 5.31 12.48
N VAL A 24 27.03 6.08 11.67
CA VAL A 24 27.09 7.54 11.66
C VAL A 24 26.35 8.03 12.89
N GLU A 25 27.08 8.75 13.73
CA GLU A 25 26.58 9.77 14.64
C GLU A 25 25.66 10.71 13.84
N TYR A 26 24.36 10.37 13.78
CA TYR A 26 23.45 10.88 12.75
C TYR A 26 22.86 12.22 13.19
N THR A 27 23.61 13.28 12.93
CA THR A 27 23.20 14.67 13.11
C THR A 27 22.17 15.05 12.05
N GLY A 28 20.91 15.28 12.44
CA GLY A 28 19.98 16.22 11.77
C GLY A 28 19.28 15.84 10.46
N GLU A 29 19.58 14.73 9.80
CA GLU A 29 19.07 14.43 8.44
C GLU A 29 17.87 13.46 8.36
N HIS A 30 16.98 13.43 9.36
CA HIS A 30 15.87 12.45 9.45
C HIS A 30 14.89 12.46 8.26
N LEU A 31 14.82 13.57 7.51
CA LEU A 31 13.91 13.77 6.38
C LEU A 31 14.64 14.22 5.11
N LYS A 32 15.96 13.98 5.01
CA LYS A 32 16.80 14.45 3.90
C LYS A 32 16.27 14.07 2.52
N TYR A 33 15.80 12.83 2.38
CA TYR A 33 15.36 12.29 1.10
C TYR A 33 13.87 12.58 0.82
N LEU A 34 13.13 13.07 1.83
CA LEU A 34 11.69 13.33 1.70
C LEU A 34 11.37 14.34 0.57
N PRO A 35 12.03 15.52 0.45
CA PRO A 35 11.73 16.45 -0.64
C PRO A 35 12.04 15.87 -2.02
N PHE A 36 13.13 15.11 -2.13
CA PHE A 36 13.52 14.45 -3.37
C PHE A 36 12.47 13.41 -3.80
N PHE A 37 12.08 12.51 -2.90
CA PHE A 37 11.05 11.52 -3.21
C PHE A 37 9.70 12.17 -3.51
N PHE A 38 9.33 13.25 -2.80
CA PHE A 38 8.10 13.98 -3.08
C PHE A 38 8.13 14.54 -4.51
N ALA A 39 9.26 15.13 -4.92
CA ALA A 39 9.43 15.63 -6.28
C ALA A 39 9.33 14.51 -7.33
N VAL A 40 9.88 13.31 -7.05
CA VAL A 40 9.74 12.13 -7.92
C VAL A 40 8.27 11.72 -8.08
N PHE A 41 7.52 11.60 -6.98
CA PHE A 41 6.11 11.26 -7.04
C PHE A 41 5.28 12.33 -7.73
N ALA A 42 5.53 13.61 -7.45
CA ALA A 42 4.89 14.72 -8.15
C ALA A 42 5.16 14.66 -9.66
N ALA A 43 6.39 14.39 -10.08
CA ALA A 43 6.74 14.22 -11.49
C ALA A 43 5.97 13.06 -12.14
N ILE A 44 5.87 11.92 -11.46
CA ILE A 44 5.07 10.78 -11.93
C ILE A 44 3.59 11.16 -12.06
N TYR A 45 3.01 11.82 -11.06
CA TYR A 45 1.63 12.26 -11.09
C TYR A 45 1.37 13.18 -12.27
N PHE A 46 2.16 14.24 -12.44
CA PHE A 46 1.95 15.21 -13.52
C PHE A 46 2.20 14.59 -14.90
N ALA A 47 3.23 13.76 -15.05
CA ALA A 47 3.48 13.04 -16.30
C ALA A 47 2.31 12.12 -16.67
N ALA A 48 1.82 11.31 -15.72
CA ALA A 48 0.67 10.44 -15.92
C ALA A 48 -0.60 11.25 -16.19
N HIS A 49 -0.83 12.33 -15.44
CA HIS A 49 -1.98 13.21 -15.61
C HIS A 49 -1.99 13.88 -16.99
N ILE A 50 -0.83 14.32 -17.50
CA ILE A 50 -0.70 14.83 -18.88
C ILE A 50 -0.97 13.71 -19.88
N GLY A 51 -0.34 12.54 -19.72
CA GLY A 51 -0.51 11.41 -20.62
C GLY A 51 -1.97 10.94 -20.73
N TRP A 52 -2.66 10.80 -19.60
CA TRP A 52 -4.09 10.49 -19.56
C TRP A 52 -4.96 11.59 -20.16
N GLY A 53 -4.55 12.86 -20.03
CA GLY A 53 -5.18 13.99 -20.70
C GLY A 53 -5.03 13.94 -22.22
N MET A 54 -3.84 13.59 -22.73
CA MET A 54 -3.59 13.38 -24.16
C MET A 54 -4.38 12.19 -24.71
N TYR A 55 -4.62 11.17 -23.89
CA TYR A 55 -5.53 10.07 -24.21
C TYR A 55 -7.02 10.48 -24.23
N GLY A 56 -7.34 11.72 -23.87
CA GLY A 56 -8.70 12.28 -23.92
C GLY A 56 -9.49 12.19 -22.62
N LEU A 57 -8.88 11.75 -21.52
CA LEU A 57 -9.55 11.68 -20.22
C LEU A 57 -9.64 13.06 -19.55
N LYS A 58 -10.71 13.29 -18.80
CA LYS A 58 -11.00 14.57 -18.14
C LYS A 58 -11.43 14.37 -16.69
N GLY A 59 -11.35 15.45 -15.91
CA GLY A 59 -11.84 15.52 -14.53
C GLY A 59 -11.24 14.47 -13.59
N ARG A 60 -12.05 14.04 -12.62
CA ARG A 60 -11.65 13.12 -11.52
C ARG A 60 -11.06 11.80 -12.03
N LYS A 61 -11.57 11.24 -13.13
CA LYS A 61 -11.06 9.98 -13.71
C LYS A 61 -9.59 10.09 -14.13
N LYS A 62 -9.21 11.21 -14.74
CA LYS A 62 -7.82 11.47 -15.14
C LYS A 62 -6.89 11.55 -13.92
N ALA A 63 -7.31 12.28 -12.88
CA ALA A 63 -6.56 12.42 -11.64
C ALA A 63 -6.42 11.08 -10.90
N ASN A 64 -7.49 10.29 -10.84
CA ASN A 64 -7.49 8.96 -10.23
C ASN A 64 -6.48 8.02 -10.90
N LEU A 65 -6.46 7.98 -12.24
CA LEU A 65 -5.50 7.15 -12.97
C LEU A 65 -4.05 7.63 -12.80
N ALA A 66 -3.82 8.93 -12.64
CA ALA A 66 -2.49 9.46 -12.35
C ALA A 66 -2.02 9.09 -10.93
N SER A 67 -2.91 9.15 -9.94
CA SER A 67 -2.66 8.64 -8.58
C SER A 67 -2.35 7.13 -8.60
N CYS A 68 -3.13 6.32 -9.34
CA CYS A 68 -2.84 4.89 -9.50
C CYS A 68 -1.43 4.63 -10.05
N CYS A 69 -0.91 5.46 -10.96
CA CYS A 69 0.46 5.31 -11.48
C CYS A 69 1.52 5.54 -10.40
N MET A 70 1.36 6.55 -9.54
CA MET A 70 2.25 6.73 -8.38
C MET A 70 2.15 5.55 -7.41
N SER A 71 0.92 5.13 -7.09
CA SER A 71 0.63 4.05 -6.15
C SER A 71 1.18 2.70 -6.63
N LEU A 72 1.18 2.44 -7.94
CA LEU A 72 1.82 1.25 -8.52
C LEU A 72 3.31 1.20 -8.22
N LEU A 73 4.03 2.31 -8.44
CA LEU A 73 5.47 2.37 -8.17
C LEU A 73 5.72 2.23 -6.67
N HIS A 74 5.03 3.03 -5.86
CA HIS A 74 5.17 3.02 -4.41
C HIS A 74 4.89 1.64 -3.83
N GLY A 75 3.73 1.06 -4.13
CA GLY A 75 3.32 -0.22 -3.59
C GLY A 75 4.26 -1.36 -4.00
N SER A 76 4.76 -1.34 -5.24
CA SER A 76 5.70 -2.36 -5.73
C SER A 76 7.06 -2.28 -5.03
N VAL A 77 7.66 -1.09 -4.97
CA VAL A 77 8.96 -0.88 -4.31
C VAL A 77 8.85 -1.14 -2.82
N THR A 78 7.83 -0.58 -2.18
CA THR A 78 7.62 -0.73 -0.73
C THR A 78 7.40 -2.17 -0.33
N SER A 79 6.57 -2.91 -1.06
CA SER A 79 6.32 -4.31 -0.73
C SER A 79 7.58 -5.17 -0.86
N ALA A 80 8.34 -5.01 -1.94
CA ALA A 80 9.56 -5.78 -2.15
C ALA A 80 10.65 -5.43 -1.12
N SER A 81 10.91 -4.14 -0.91
CA SER A 81 11.93 -3.69 0.05
C SER A 81 11.53 -3.99 1.49
N ALA A 82 10.26 -3.84 1.85
CA ALA A 82 9.78 -4.20 3.19
C ALA A 82 9.85 -5.71 3.42
N ALA A 83 9.48 -6.54 2.45
CA ALA A 83 9.62 -8.00 2.55
C ALA A 83 11.07 -8.41 2.84
N TRP A 84 12.03 -7.81 2.12
CA TRP A 84 13.45 -8.03 2.35
C TRP A 84 13.86 -7.63 3.77
N GLN A 85 13.52 -6.41 4.20
CA GLN A 85 13.86 -5.94 5.55
C GLN A 85 13.23 -6.80 6.65
N ILE A 86 12.00 -7.26 6.46
CA ILE A 86 11.30 -8.17 7.38
C ILE A 86 12.04 -9.50 7.47
N TYR A 87 12.42 -10.08 6.34
CA TYR A 87 13.14 -11.35 6.29
C TYR A 87 14.52 -11.25 6.94
N SER A 88 15.29 -10.20 6.64
CA SER A 88 16.65 -10.00 7.14
C SER A 88 16.75 -9.64 8.63
N HIS A 89 15.63 -9.33 9.30
CA HIS A 89 15.61 -8.92 10.70
C HIS A 89 14.69 -9.81 11.56
N LEU A 90 14.68 -11.11 11.25
CA LEU A 90 14.11 -12.14 12.12
C LEU A 90 15.11 -12.49 13.24
N PRO A 91 14.64 -12.67 14.50
CA PRO A 91 13.27 -12.49 14.99
C PRO A 91 12.88 -11.02 15.15
N PHE A 92 11.59 -10.73 15.02
CA PHE A 92 11.09 -9.35 15.02
C PHE A 92 11.32 -8.61 16.34
N SER A 93 11.92 -7.42 16.22
CA SER A 93 11.98 -6.42 17.27
C SER A 93 11.32 -5.12 16.78
N LEU A 94 10.12 -4.84 17.32
CA LEU A 94 9.22 -3.78 16.81
C LEU A 94 9.67 -2.37 17.22
N ASP A 95 10.58 -2.25 18.18
CA ASP A 95 11.08 -0.98 18.70
C ASP A 95 12.61 -0.87 18.62
N ALA A 96 13.24 -1.76 17.83
CA ALA A 96 14.65 -1.70 17.51
C ALA A 96 15.03 -0.35 16.87
N PRO A 97 16.30 0.09 17.03
CA PRO A 97 16.82 1.23 16.30
C PRO A 97 16.66 1.05 14.79
N ASN A 98 16.34 2.14 14.10
CA ASN A 98 16.20 2.11 12.65
C ASN A 98 17.57 1.93 12.01
N ASN A 99 17.62 1.12 10.95
CA ASN A 99 18.76 1.13 10.04
C ASN A 99 18.52 2.13 8.89
N ALA A 100 19.58 2.42 8.11
CA ALA A 100 19.50 3.40 7.03
C ALA A 100 18.46 3.02 5.95
N ALA A 101 18.34 1.73 5.61
CA ALA A 101 17.38 1.27 4.60
C ALA A 101 15.93 1.45 5.07
N GLN A 102 15.64 1.23 6.36
CA GLN A 102 14.34 1.47 6.96
C GLN A 102 13.99 2.96 6.94
N ASP A 103 14.94 3.83 7.29
CA ASP A 103 14.73 5.29 7.27
C ASP A 103 14.48 5.80 5.84
N ILE A 104 15.26 5.35 4.86
CA ILE A 104 15.07 5.70 3.44
C ILE A 104 13.69 5.22 2.97
N LEU A 105 13.30 3.99 3.28
CA LEU A 105 12.03 3.43 2.85
C LEU A 105 10.82 4.13 3.50
N MET A 106 10.91 4.49 4.78
CA MET A 106 9.87 5.29 5.44
C MET A 106 9.78 6.70 4.84
N GLN A 107 10.89 7.34 4.49
CA GLN A 107 10.87 8.63 3.79
C GLN A 107 10.26 8.52 2.39
N PHE A 108 10.59 7.45 1.65
CA PHE A 108 9.98 7.15 0.35
C PHE A 108 8.45 7.00 0.47
N SER A 109 7.98 6.20 1.42
CA SER A 109 6.55 6.02 1.65
C SER A 109 5.86 7.27 2.17
N THR A 110 6.51 8.02 3.06
CA THR A 110 5.97 9.30 3.55
C THR A 110 5.82 10.30 2.41
N ALA A 111 6.81 10.40 1.52
CA ALA A 111 6.75 11.27 0.35
C ALA A 111 5.61 10.89 -0.60
N TYR A 112 5.40 9.60 -0.87
CA TYR A 112 4.27 9.12 -1.65
C TYR A 112 2.93 9.54 -1.02
N MET A 113 2.74 9.23 0.27
CA MET A 113 1.47 9.51 0.96
C MET A 113 1.16 11.01 0.96
N LEU A 114 2.17 11.87 1.15
CA LEU A 114 2.02 13.32 1.06
C LEU A 114 1.72 13.78 -0.37
N ALA A 115 2.41 13.23 -1.37
CA ALA A 115 2.17 13.59 -2.77
C ALA A 115 0.75 13.20 -3.20
N ASP A 116 0.29 12.00 -2.85
CA ASP A 116 -1.06 11.54 -3.16
C ASP A 116 -2.12 12.37 -2.41
N GLU A 117 -1.87 12.71 -1.14
CA GLU A 117 -2.74 13.57 -0.34
C GLU A 117 -2.93 14.96 -0.98
N PHE A 118 -1.81 15.66 -1.27
CA PHE A 118 -1.86 17.05 -1.73
C PHE A 118 -2.18 17.21 -3.21
N LEU A 119 -1.77 16.26 -4.06
CA LEU A 119 -1.95 16.38 -5.51
C LEU A 119 -3.25 15.72 -5.99
N PHE A 120 -3.79 14.75 -5.25
CA PHE A 120 -4.97 13.98 -5.63
C PHE A 120 -6.09 14.04 -4.59
N LEU A 121 -5.88 13.56 -3.36
CA LEU A 121 -7.00 13.34 -2.43
C LEU A 121 -7.73 14.62 -2.03
N LEU A 122 -6.99 15.60 -1.50
CA LEU A 122 -7.58 16.88 -1.09
C LEU A 122 -8.21 17.65 -2.27
N PRO A 123 -7.57 17.80 -3.44
CA PRO A 123 -8.16 18.57 -4.55
C PRO A 123 -9.22 17.81 -5.36
N CYS A 124 -9.14 16.48 -5.48
CA CYS A 124 -9.98 15.72 -6.43
C CYS A 124 -10.99 14.79 -5.77
N THR A 125 -10.74 14.36 -4.52
CA THR A 125 -11.61 13.44 -3.77
C THR A 125 -11.74 13.83 -2.28
N PRO A 126 -12.07 15.10 -1.96
CA PRO A 126 -12.15 15.56 -0.57
C PRO A 126 -13.22 14.84 0.26
N ASP A 127 -14.13 14.13 -0.43
CA ASP A 127 -15.17 13.28 0.15
C ASP A 127 -14.66 11.91 0.63
N ASP A 128 -13.44 11.51 0.28
CA ASP A 128 -12.86 10.22 0.69
C ASP A 128 -12.16 10.29 2.06
N TYR A 129 -12.95 10.62 3.09
CA TYR A 129 -12.45 10.83 4.46
C TYR A 129 -11.71 9.62 5.03
N LEU A 130 -12.12 8.39 4.66
CA LEU A 130 -11.49 7.17 5.16
C LEU A 130 -10.04 7.07 4.66
N PHE A 131 -9.82 7.38 3.39
CA PHE A 131 -8.51 7.27 2.77
C PHE A 131 -7.59 8.44 3.16
N ILE A 132 -8.12 9.67 3.22
CA ILE A 132 -7.42 10.85 3.76
C ILE A 132 -6.95 10.58 5.20
N PHE A 133 -7.86 10.11 6.06
CA PHE A 133 -7.51 9.82 7.45
C PHE A 133 -6.50 8.67 7.57
N HIS A 134 -6.60 7.66 6.71
CA HIS A 134 -5.62 6.59 6.62
C HIS A 134 -4.22 7.11 6.29
N HIS A 135 -4.10 8.03 5.33
CA HIS A 135 -2.82 8.66 4.97
C HIS A 135 -2.24 9.45 6.15
N VAL A 136 -3.05 10.30 6.79
CA VAL A 136 -2.62 11.11 7.94
C VAL A 136 -2.11 10.22 9.09
N VAL A 137 -2.84 9.16 9.44
CA VAL A 137 -2.44 8.23 10.50
C VAL A 137 -1.15 7.50 10.13
N THR A 138 -1.02 7.04 8.89
CA THR A 138 0.15 6.29 8.42
C THR A 138 1.40 7.17 8.35
N VAL A 139 1.27 8.40 7.85
CA VAL A 139 2.33 9.42 7.86
C VAL A 139 2.74 9.77 9.29
N GLY A 140 1.77 10.00 10.19
CA GLY A 140 2.05 10.29 11.59
C GLY A 140 2.85 9.17 12.27
N TYR A 141 2.49 7.91 12.00
CA TYR A 141 3.26 6.76 12.48
C TYR A 141 4.69 6.81 11.94
N MET A 142 4.89 6.86 10.62
CA MET A 142 6.23 6.84 10.00
C MET A 142 7.11 7.99 10.48
N LEU A 143 6.57 9.21 10.54
CA LEU A 143 7.29 10.37 11.05
C LEU A 143 7.69 10.18 12.52
N SER A 144 6.79 9.68 13.37
CA SER A 144 7.13 9.41 14.76
C SER A 144 8.26 8.38 14.91
N SER A 145 8.29 7.33 14.07
CA SER A 145 9.38 6.36 14.00
C SER A 145 10.70 6.99 13.54
N LEU A 146 10.67 7.84 12.51
CA LEU A 146 11.84 8.57 11.99
C LEU A 146 12.43 9.54 13.03
N PHE A 147 11.59 10.27 13.76
CA PHE A 147 12.03 11.20 14.80
C PHE A 147 12.58 10.47 16.04
N LEU A 148 11.96 9.36 16.43
CA LEU A 148 12.43 8.53 17.55
C LEU A 148 13.60 7.62 17.18
N ARG A 149 13.91 7.49 15.88
CA ARG A 149 14.95 6.62 15.31
C ARG A 149 14.77 5.15 15.72
N ARG A 150 13.53 4.74 15.93
CA ARG A 150 13.16 3.41 16.41
C ARG A 150 11.86 2.98 15.76
N GLY A 151 11.69 1.67 15.61
CA GLY A 151 10.45 1.09 15.09
C GLY A 151 10.28 1.16 13.58
N GLY A 152 11.39 1.29 12.84
CA GLY A 152 11.41 1.20 11.39
C GLY A 152 10.86 -0.14 10.91
N LEU A 153 11.39 -1.26 11.42
CA LEU A 153 10.87 -2.60 11.11
C LEU A 153 9.37 -2.74 11.37
N SER A 154 8.88 -2.12 12.45
CA SER A 154 7.46 -2.08 12.80
C SER A 154 6.63 -1.35 11.74
N CYS A 155 7.09 -0.17 11.27
CA CYS A 155 6.45 0.53 10.15
C CYS A 155 6.45 -0.33 8.88
N LEU A 156 7.57 -1.00 8.60
CA LEU A 156 7.75 -1.80 7.38
C LEU A 156 6.84 -3.02 7.35
N ILE A 157 6.59 -3.68 8.49
CA ILE A 157 5.59 -4.76 8.59
C ILE A 157 4.20 -4.23 8.22
N LEU A 158 3.80 -3.09 8.77
CA LEU A 158 2.50 -2.49 8.47
C LEU A 158 2.40 -2.08 6.98
N MET A 159 3.45 -1.46 6.44
CA MET A 159 3.52 -1.08 5.03
C MET A 159 3.48 -2.29 4.11
N PHE A 160 4.20 -3.38 4.43
CA PHE A 160 4.16 -4.59 3.62
C PHE A 160 2.74 -5.16 3.53
N MET A 161 2.07 -5.32 4.67
CA MET A 161 0.66 -5.75 4.69
C MET A 161 -0.26 -4.74 3.99
N GLY A 162 0.12 -3.46 4.08
CA GLY A 162 -0.51 -2.31 3.45
C GLY A 162 -0.35 -2.22 1.94
N GLU A 163 0.69 -2.81 1.36
CA GLU A 163 1.09 -2.52 -0.01
C GLU A 163 1.20 -3.75 -0.90
N ILE A 164 1.31 -4.96 -0.34
CA ILE A 164 1.49 -6.19 -1.13
C ILE A 164 0.32 -6.42 -2.11
N THR A 165 -0.85 -5.88 -1.80
CA THR A 165 -2.04 -5.94 -2.67
C THR A 165 -2.10 -4.80 -3.69
N SER A 166 -1.35 -3.72 -3.50
CA SER A 166 -1.44 -2.47 -4.26
C SER A 166 -1.12 -2.62 -5.75
N PRO A 167 -0.13 -3.42 -6.18
CA PRO A 167 0.12 -3.61 -7.62
C PRO A 167 -1.08 -4.19 -8.36
N VAL A 168 -1.71 -5.22 -7.78
CA VAL A 168 -2.90 -5.86 -8.35
C VAL A 168 -4.12 -4.93 -8.25
N GLN A 169 -4.28 -4.26 -7.10
CA GLN A 169 -5.38 -3.32 -6.86
C GLN A 169 -5.38 -2.14 -7.84
N ASN A 170 -4.24 -1.48 -8.05
CA ASN A 170 -4.16 -0.34 -8.95
C ASN A 170 -4.31 -0.76 -10.41
N THR A 171 -3.78 -1.91 -10.81
CA THR A 171 -4.02 -2.47 -12.15
C THR A 171 -5.50 -2.72 -12.37
N TRP A 172 -6.19 -3.27 -11.36
CA TRP A 172 -7.64 -3.45 -11.39
C TRP A 172 -8.40 -2.12 -11.47
N PHE A 173 -8.02 -1.10 -10.68
CA PHE A 173 -8.64 0.23 -10.75
C PHE A 173 -8.47 0.89 -12.12
N ILE A 174 -7.28 0.79 -12.73
CA ILE A 174 -7.04 1.31 -14.08
C ILE A 174 -7.96 0.62 -15.09
N GLY A 175 -8.03 -0.72 -15.07
CA GLY A 175 -8.93 -1.48 -15.93
C GLY A 175 -10.39 -1.11 -15.72
N ARG A 176 -10.83 -0.99 -14.46
CA ARG A 176 -12.20 -0.61 -14.08
C ARG A 176 -12.57 0.76 -14.63
N ASP A 177 -11.70 1.74 -14.42
CA ASP A 177 -11.99 3.12 -14.80
C ASP A 177 -11.95 3.27 -16.32
N LEU A 178 -11.05 2.57 -17.01
CA LEU A 178 -10.98 2.54 -18.48
C LEU A 178 -11.97 1.57 -19.13
N ARG A 179 -12.84 0.91 -18.35
CA ARG A 179 -13.86 0.01 -18.90
C ARG A 179 -14.73 0.76 -19.90
N GLY A 180 -14.94 0.16 -21.07
CA GLY A 180 -15.71 0.74 -22.16
C GLY A 180 -14.92 1.70 -23.08
N THR A 181 -13.68 2.08 -22.76
CA THR A 181 -12.84 2.89 -23.67
C THR A 181 -12.01 2.04 -24.62
N SER A 182 -11.67 0.80 -24.23
CA SER A 182 -10.98 -0.14 -25.12
C SER A 182 -11.26 -1.60 -24.73
N LYS A 183 -11.09 -2.51 -25.71
CA LYS A 183 -11.18 -3.96 -25.45
C LYS A 183 -10.13 -4.42 -24.45
N VAL A 184 -8.90 -3.89 -24.54
CA VAL A 184 -7.80 -4.23 -23.63
C VAL A 184 -8.14 -3.88 -22.20
N ALA A 185 -8.69 -2.68 -21.94
CA ALA A 185 -9.08 -2.27 -20.60
C ALA A 185 -10.17 -3.19 -20.01
N ASN A 186 -11.15 -3.58 -20.83
CA ASN A 186 -12.17 -4.55 -20.41
C ASN A 186 -11.53 -5.91 -20.06
N THR A 187 -10.63 -6.42 -20.90
CA THR A 187 -9.92 -7.69 -20.62
C THR A 187 -9.11 -7.60 -19.33
N VAL A 188 -8.36 -6.51 -19.12
CA VAL A 188 -7.60 -6.29 -17.88
C VAL A 188 -8.53 -6.27 -16.67
N TYR A 189 -9.66 -5.56 -16.74
CA TYR A 189 -10.64 -5.50 -15.66
C TYR A 189 -11.21 -6.88 -15.32
N GLU A 190 -11.67 -7.64 -16.31
CA GLU A 190 -12.27 -8.97 -16.09
C GLU A 190 -11.21 -9.97 -15.56
N LEU A 191 -9.99 -9.93 -16.10
CA LEU A 191 -8.90 -10.82 -15.66
C LEU A 191 -8.41 -10.48 -14.25
N MET A 192 -8.35 -9.20 -13.89
CA MET A 192 -7.85 -8.75 -12.59
C MET A 192 -8.90 -8.78 -11.48
N SER A 193 -10.19 -8.78 -11.81
CA SER A 193 -11.26 -8.73 -10.79
C SER A 193 -11.23 -9.92 -9.82
N PRO A 194 -11.16 -11.19 -10.27
CA PRO A 194 -11.02 -12.33 -9.37
C PRO A 194 -9.72 -12.32 -8.54
N PRO A 195 -8.50 -12.25 -9.13
CA PRO A 195 -7.27 -12.31 -8.35
C PRO A 195 -7.14 -11.13 -7.39
N TYR A 196 -7.53 -9.91 -7.79
CA TYR A 196 -7.58 -8.78 -6.86
C TYR A 196 -8.45 -9.10 -5.65
N THR A 197 -9.67 -9.59 -5.88
CA THR A 197 -10.62 -9.86 -4.79
C THR A 197 -10.10 -10.93 -3.84
N TYR A 198 -9.62 -12.06 -4.37
CA TYR A 198 -9.12 -13.16 -3.53
C TYR A 198 -7.86 -12.78 -2.76
N ILE A 199 -6.87 -12.17 -3.43
CA ILE A 199 -5.63 -11.75 -2.79
C ILE A 199 -5.91 -10.69 -1.74
N TYR A 200 -6.76 -9.71 -2.05
CA TYR A 200 -7.11 -8.66 -1.09
C TYR A 200 -7.79 -9.23 0.15
N LEU A 201 -8.81 -10.07 0.00
CA LEU A 201 -9.50 -10.67 1.14
C LEU A 201 -8.57 -11.57 1.97
N PHE A 202 -7.75 -12.39 1.31
CA PHE A 202 -6.80 -13.26 2.00
C PHE A 202 -5.79 -12.46 2.83
N VAL A 203 -5.10 -11.49 2.20
CA VAL A 203 -4.06 -10.70 2.89
C VAL A 203 -4.68 -9.79 3.95
N ARG A 204 -5.72 -9.01 3.59
CA ARG A 204 -6.23 -7.92 4.44
C ARG A 204 -7.20 -8.39 5.50
N SER A 205 -7.93 -9.48 5.25
CA SER A 205 -8.96 -9.98 6.17
C SER A 205 -8.61 -11.34 6.77
N GLY A 206 -7.77 -12.15 6.10
CA GLY A 206 -7.25 -13.40 6.66
C GLY A 206 -5.97 -13.19 7.47
N VAL A 207 -4.91 -12.65 6.85
CA VAL A 207 -3.56 -12.59 7.42
C VAL A 207 -3.34 -11.37 8.30
N ALA A 208 -3.76 -10.18 7.87
CA ALA A 208 -3.49 -8.94 8.58
C ALA A 208 -4.11 -8.90 10.00
N PRO A 209 -5.38 -9.27 10.23
CA PRO A 209 -5.97 -9.14 11.57
C PRO A 209 -5.22 -9.91 12.68
N PRO A 210 -4.89 -11.21 12.54
CA PRO A 210 -4.13 -11.92 13.58
C PRO A 210 -2.72 -11.37 13.75
N LEU A 211 -2.05 -10.98 12.66
CA LEU A 211 -0.72 -10.37 12.73
C LEU A 211 -0.74 -9.03 13.48
N ILE A 212 -1.73 -8.19 13.20
CA ILE A 212 -1.89 -6.88 13.84
C ILE A 212 -2.31 -7.01 15.31
N ALA A 213 -3.13 -8.02 15.65
CA ALA A 213 -3.44 -8.34 17.03
C ALA A 213 -2.19 -8.74 17.81
N TRP A 214 -1.35 -9.62 17.25
CA TRP A 214 -0.05 -9.98 17.84
C TRP A 214 0.88 -8.76 17.95
N PHE A 215 0.98 -7.95 16.89
CA PHE A 215 1.80 -6.75 16.84
C PHE A 215 1.41 -5.72 17.92
N ALA A 216 0.11 -5.44 18.04
CA ALA A 216 -0.42 -4.52 19.04
C ALA A 216 -0.19 -5.05 20.46
N TRP A 217 -0.44 -6.35 20.69
CA TRP A 217 -0.15 -6.99 21.96
C TRP A 217 1.33 -6.88 22.33
N ARG A 218 2.24 -7.13 21.38
CA ARG A 218 3.70 -7.01 21.59
C ARG A 218 4.09 -5.60 21.98
N LEU A 219 3.64 -4.57 21.26
CA LEU A 219 3.96 -3.18 21.56
C LEU A 219 3.47 -2.78 22.96
N VAL A 220 2.27 -3.22 23.34
CA VAL A 220 1.65 -2.83 24.61
C VAL A 220 2.24 -3.57 25.81
N THR A 221 2.47 -4.87 25.69
CA THR A 221 2.79 -5.74 26.84
C THR A 221 4.27 -5.96 27.05
N LEU A 222 5.06 -6.02 25.97
CA LEU A 222 6.50 -6.12 26.10
C LEU A 222 7.03 -4.70 26.32
N GLY A 223 7.52 -4.48 27.55
CA GLY A 223 8.29 -3.29 27.88
C GLY A 223 9.41 -3.09 26.85
N GLY A 224 9.81 -1.83 26.65
CA GLY A 224 10.82 -1.50 25.66
C GLY A 224 11.32 -0.08 25.85
N PRO A 225 12.36 0.31 25.10
CA PRO A 225 12.94 1.65 25.12
C PRO A 225 11.96 2.77 24.72
N LEU A 226 10.80 2.44 24.13
CA LEU A 226 9.79 3.44 23.77
C LEU A 226 8.87 3.79 24.96
N PRO A 227 8.56 5.08 25.16
CA PRO A 227 7.53 5.52 26.12
C PRO A 227 6.21 4.79 25.89
N ALA A 228 5.49 4.47 26.97
CA ALA A 228 4.23 3.74 26.88
C ALA A 228 3.19 4.46 26.00
N SER A 229 3.14 5.80 26.06
CA SER A 229 2.26 6.62 25.21
C SER A 229 2.49 6.39 23.71
N VAL A 230 3.75 6.31 23.28
CA VAL A 230 4.11 6.03 21.88
C VAL A 230 3.65 4.62 21.49
N ARG A 231 3.92 3.63 22.34
CA ARG A 231 3.54 2.22 22.09
C ARG A 231 2.01 2.06 21.98
N TYR A 232 1.25 2.71 22.86
CA TYR A 232 -0.21 2.72 22.79
C TYR A 232 -0.72 3.41 21.53
N THR A 233 -0.12 4.55 21.17
CA THR A 233 -0.48 5.29 19.96
C THR A 233 -0.24 4.46 18.71
N TRP A 234 0.93 3.81 18.60
CA TRP A 234 1.28 2.94 17.49
C TRP A 234 0.35 1.73 17.37
N ALA A 235 0.08 1.06 18.48
CA ALA A 235 -0.88 -0.06 18.51
C ALA A 235 -2.27 0.41 18.05
N PHE A 236 -2.73 1.56 18.55
CA PHE A 236 -4.00 2.15 18.14
C PHE A 236 -4.04 2.46 16.63
N CYS A 237 -3.01 3.11 16.09
CA CYS A 237 -2.91 3.40 14.65
C CYS A 237 -2.97 2.13 13.79
N ALA A 238 -2.26 1.07 14.19
CA ALA A 238 -2.25 -0.20 13.46
C ALA A 238 -3.63 -0.89 13.46
N VAL A 239 -4.30 -0.92 14.61
CA VAL A 239 -5.66 -1.47 14.73
C VAL A 239 -6.64 -0.66 13.88
N LEU A 240 -6.60 0.66 14.00
CA LEU A 240 -7.46 1.59 13.27
C LEU A 240 -7.33 1.44 11.74
N ALA A 241 -6.10 1.37 11.22
CA ALA A 241 -5.84 1.14 9.80
C ALA A 241 -6.40 -0.21 9.33
N THR A 242 -6.28 -1.25 10.16
CA THR A 242 -6.80 -2.59 9.85
C THR A 242 -8.33 -2.61 9.83
N THR A 243 -8.98 -1.90 10.74
CA THR A 243 -10.45 -1.73 10.75
C THR A 243 -10.93 -1.01 9.48
N GLY A 244 -10.24 0.07 9.07
CA GLY A 244 -10.54 0.76 7.82
C GLY A 244 -10.47 -0.19 6.61
N SER A 245 -9.46 -1.05 6.58
CA SER A 245 -9.33 -2.09 5.55
C SER A 245 -10.49 -3.09 5.55
N GLN A 246 -11.03 -3.46 6.72
CA GLN A 246 -12.19 -4.37 6.78
C GLN A 246 -13.46 -3.74 6.20
N ILE A 247 -13.66 -2.43 6.38
CA ILE A 247 -14.79 -1.70 5.78
C ILE A 247 -14.73 -1.82 4.25
N TRP A 248 -13.53 -1.70 3.67
CA TRP A 248 -13.34 -1.92 2.24
C TRP A 248 -13.54 -3.38 1.83
N SER A 249 -12.99 -4.34 2.57
CA SER A 249 -13.20 -5.79 2.32
C SER A 249 -14.69 -6.15 2.23
N MET A 250 -15.52 -5.60 3.12
CA MET A 250 -16.97 -5.83 3.08
C MET A 250 -17.62 -5.30 1.81
N LYS A 251 -17.19 -4.12 1.33
CA LYS A 251 -17.68 -3.56 0.05
C LYS A 251 -17.26 -4.44 -1.13
N LEU A 252 -16.01 -4.90 -1.14
CA LEU A 252 -15.46 -5.75 -2.19
C LEU A 252 -16.15 -7.12 -2.24
N PHE A 253 -16.36 -7.75 -1.08
CA PHE A 253 -17.05 -9.03 -0.97
C PHE A 253 -18.50 -8.95 -1.48
N LYS A 254 -19.25 -7.91 -1.10
CA LYS A 254 -20.59 -7.65 -1.65
C LYS A 254 -20.56 -7.44 -3.17
N GLY A 255 -19.51 -6.80 -3.69
CA GLY A 255 -19.27 -6.64 -5.12
C GLY A 255 -19.10 -7.99 -5.84
N LEU A 256 -18.29 -8.88 -5.26
CA LEU A 256 -18.06 -10.23 -5.78
C LEU A 256 -19.36 -11.06 -5.79
N GLN A 257 -20.10 -11.08 -4.68
CA GLN A 257 -21.38 -11.80 -4.59
C GLN A 257 -22.35 -11.37 -5.70
N ARG A 258 -22.44 -10.07 -5.97
CA ARG A 258 -23.28 -9.54 -7.06
C ARG A 258 -22.78 -9.94 -8.44
N HIS A 259 -21.48 -10.05 -8.64
CA HIS A 259 -20.90 -10.51 -9.90
C HIS A 259 -21.19 -12.00 -10.12
N MET A 260 -21.02 -12.84 -9.10
CA MET A 260 -21.33 -14.27 -9.15
C MET A 260 -22.82 -14.53 -9.40
N ALA A 261 -23.71 -13.79 -8.72
CA ALA A 261 -25.15 -13.90 -8.94
C ALA A 261 -25.59 -13.47 -10.36
N LYS A 262 -24.82 -12.61 -11.04
CA LYS A 262 -25.06 -12.24 -12.45
C LYS A 262 -24.40 -13.20 -13.44
N GLY A 263 -23.43 -14.00 -12.98
CA GLY A 263 -22.72 -15.02 -13.74
C GLY A 263 -23.35 -16.41 -13.68
N GLU A 264 -24.43 -16.59 -12.92
CA GLU A 264 -25.27 -17.79 -13.05
C GLU A 264 -25.89 -17.81 -14.46
N PRO A 265 -25.64 -18.86 -15.28
CA PRO A 265 -26.29 -18.97 -16.57
C PRO A 265 -27.81 -19.05 -16.38
N ALA A 266 -28.55 -18.40 -17.28
CA ALA A 266 -30.02 -18.36 -17.36
C ALA A 266 -30.72 -19.75 -17.51
N THR A 267 -29.99 -20.83 -17.28
CA THR A 267 -30.46 -22.23 -17.32
C THR A 267 -30.97 -22.72 -15.96
N GLU A 268 -30.53 -22.18 -14.83
CA GLU A 268 -31.12 -22.56 -13.52
C GLU A 268 -32.33 -21.70 -13.12
N ALA A 269 -32.38 -20.44 -13.54
CA ALA A 269 -33.53 -19.56 -13.28
C ALA A 269 -34.76 -19.94 -14.12
N SER A 270 -34.56 -20.50 -15.32
CA SER A 270 -35.66 -21.04 -16.16
C SER A 270 -36.07 -22.45 -15.76
N GLY A 271 -35.14 -23.29 -15.26
CA GLY A 271 -35.44 -24.64 -14.77
C GLY A 271 -36.22 -24.68 -13.45
N LYS A 272 -35.94 -23.77 -12.51
CA LYS A 272 -36.68 -23.69 -11.23
C LYS A 272 -38.07 -23.05 -11.37
N ALA A 273 -38.30 -22.25 -12.42
CA ALA A 273 -39.63 -21.71 -12.74
C ALA A 273 -40.52 -22.76 -13.42
N ALA A 274 -39.97 -23.58 -14.33
CA ALA A 274 -40.71 -24.63 -15.03
C ALA A 274 -41.10 -25.84 -14.15
N GLN A 275 -40.41 -26.06 -13.02
CA GLN A 275 -40.71 -27.16 -12.09
C GLN A 275 -41.70 -26.77 -10.98
N LYS A 276 -42.19 -25.53 -10.99
CA LYS A 276 -43.26 -25.03 -10.10
C LYS A 276 -44.63 -24.94 -10.79
N GLU A 277 -44.70 -25.28 -12.08
CA GLU A 277 -45.93 -25.29 -12.89
C GLU A 277 -46.25 -26.69 -13.46
N LEU A 278 -45.73 -27.76 -12.84
CA LEU A 278 -46.16 -29.15 -13.00
C LEU A 278 -46.51 -29.73 -11.62
#